data_AF-A0A395M8C5-F1
#
_entry.id   AF-A0A395M8C5-F1
#
_cell.length_a   1.000
_cell.length_b   1.000
_cell.length_c   1.000
_cell.angle_alpha   90.00
_cell.angle_beta   90.00
_cell.angle_gamma   90.00
#
_symmetry.space_group_name_H-M   'P 1'
#
loop_
_entity.id
_entity.type
_entity.pdbx_description
1 polymer ?
#
loop_
_entity_poly.entity_id
_entity_poly.type
_entity_poly.pdbx_seq_one_letter_code
_entity_poly.pdbx_strand_id
1 'polypeptide(L)'
;MAISLFTTDEQRRLYYGKLNTTIAHKLIHMSFDEFQQELLWSYFEVFVARLKLSDAPSAIRRFVGVKTLAISKQKQGVFEITEFGHVFSGNNLIAF
;
A
#
# COMPACT_ATOMS: atom_id res chain seq x y z
N MET A 1 10.86 16.59 14.31
CA MET A 1 10.09 16.41 13.06
C MET A 1 10.11 14.92 12.77
N ALA A 2 8.98 14.22 12.85
CA ALA A 2 8.93 12.84 12.39
C ALA A 2 9.17 12.85 10.87
N ILE A 3 9.93 11.90 10.36
CA ILE A 3 10.20 11.77 8.92
C ILE A 3 9.48 10.51 8.46
N SER A 4 8.76 10.62 7.35
CA SER A 4 8.10 9.47 6.72
C SER A 4 9.11 8.39 6.30
N LEU A 5 8.72 7.13 6.44
CA LEU A 5 9.41 5.95 5.90
C LEU A 5 9.39 5.89 4.35
N PHE A 6 8.49 6.64 3.73
CA PHE A 6 8.32 6.71 2.29
C PHE A 6 8.95 7.97 1.72
N THR A 7 9.70 7.80 0.64
CA THR A 7 10.20 8.90 -0.18
C THR A 7 9.05 9.63 -0.86
N THR A 8 9.26 10.86 -1.34
CA THR A 8 8.22 11.66 -1.99
C THR A 8 7.56 10.93 -3.20
N ASP A 9 8.32 10.16 -3.98
CA ASP A 9 7.76 9.37 -5.09
C ASP A 9 6.87 8.23 -4.58
N GLU A 10 7.29 7.54 -3.52
CA GLU A 10 6.52 6.46 -2.90
C GLU A 10 5.25 6.99 -2.22
N GLN A 11 5.33 8.15 -1.55
CA GLN A 11 4.18 8.83 -0.97
C GLN A 11 3.14 9.16 -2.04
N ARG A 12 3.58 9.69 -3.20
CA ARG A 12 2.70 9.97 -4.34
C ARG A 12 2.04 8.69 -4.85
N ARG A 13 2.78 7.58 -4.97
CA ARG A 13 2.22 6.29 -5.40
C ARG A 13 1.17 5.78 -4.41
N LEU A 14 1.47 5.80 -3.11
CA LEU A 14 0.55 5.41 -2.05
C LEU A 14 -0.73 6.25 -2.06
N TYR A 15 -0.62 7.57 -2.24
CA TYR A 15 -1.77 8.47 -2.36
C TYR A 15 -2.75 8.04 -3.48
N TYR A 16 -2.21 7.55 -4.60
CA TYR A 16 -2.99 7.01 -5.72
C TYR A 16 -3.33 5.52 -5.59
N GLY A 17 -3.03 4.87 -4.46
CA GLY A 17 -3.30 3.46 -4.23
C GLY A 17 -2.34 2.50 -4.95
N LYS A 18 -1.22 3.00 -5.47
CA LYS A 18 -0.23 2.20 -6.22
C LYS A 18 0.82 1.60 -5.29
N LEU A 19 1.09 0.32 -5.47
CA LEU A 19 2.08 -0.47 -4.73
C LEU A 19 3.14 -0.99 -5.70
N ASN A 20 4.42 -0.74 -5.39
CA ASN A 20 5.55 -1.40 -6.07
C ASN A 20 6.27 -2.33 -5.09
N THR A 21 7.30 -3.04 -5.56
CA THR A 21 8.07 -4.00 -4.76
C THR A 21 8.72 -3.33 -3.54
N THR A 22 9.28 -2.14 -3.68
CA THR A 22 9.92 -1.40 -2.59
C THR A 22 8.92 -1.00 -1.51
N ILE A 23 7.78 -0.42 -1.90
CA ILE A 23 6.69 -0.03 -0.98
C ILE A 23 6.15 -1.28 -0.29
N ALA A 24 5.87 -2.35 -1.03
CA ALA A 24 5.38 -3.60 -0.45
C ALA A 24 6.37 -4.16 0.58
N HIS A 25 7.68 -4.16 0.27
CA HIS A 25 8.72 -4.58 1.21
C HIS A 25 8.70 -3.71 2.48
N LYS A 26 8.66 -2.37 2.34
CA LYS A 26 8.56 -1.46 3.49
C LYS A 26 7.33 -1.75 4.35
N LEU A 27 6.16 -1.93 3.74
CA LEU A 27 4.92 -2.25 4.45
C LEU A 27 4.97 -3.60 5.19
N ILE A 28 5.63 -4.60 4.63
CA ILE A 28 5.81 -5.92 5.26
C ILE A 28 6.70 -5.82 6.49
N HIS A 29 7.76 -5.02 6.41
CA HIS A 29 8.73 -4.88 7.50
C HIS A 29 8.36 -3.77 8.50
N MET A 30 7.38 -2.94 8.19
CA MET A 30 6.83 -1.92 9.08
C MET A 30 6.29 -2.54 10.38
N SER A 31 6.68 -1.94 11.50
CA SER A 31 6.16 -2.20 12.84
C SER A 31 4.82 -1.50 13.07
N PHE A 32 4.12 -1.85 14.16
CA PHE A 32 2.84 -1.23 14.47
C PHE A 32 2.99 0.25 14.84
N ASP A 33 4.05 0.62 15.57
CA ASP A 33 4.31 2.00 15.98
C ASP A 33 4.62 2.88 14.76
N GLU A 34 5.44 2.39 13.83
CA GLU A 34 5.71 3.04 12.55
C GLU A 34 4.43 3.21 11.73
N PHE A 35 3.56 2.20 11.71
CA PHE A 35 2.26 2.31 11.05
C PHE A 35 1.39 3.42 11.67
N GLN A 36 1.35 3.51 13.00
CA GLN A 36 0.60 4.56 13.69
C GLN A 36 1.17 5.95 13.41
N GLN A 37 2.49 6.07 13.31
CA GLN A 37 3.14 7.32 12.88
C GLN A 37 2.84 7.65 11.42
N GLU A 38 2.88 6.66 10.53
CA GLU A 38 2.58 6.85 9.11
C GLU A 38 1.14 7.32 8.88
N LEU A 39 0.19 6.84 9.69
CA LEU A 39 -1.21 7.29 9.66
C LEU A 39 -1.39 8.80 9.94
N LEU A 40 -0.40 9.49 10.54
CA LEU A 40 -0.47 10.94 10.74
C LEU A 40 -0.23 11.71 9.44
N TRP A 41 0.27 11.06 8.40
CA TRP A 41 0.49 11.66 7.10
C TRP A 41 -0.67 11.39 6.16
N SER A 42 -1.18 12.45 5.53
CA SER A 42 -2.37 12.38 4.67
C SER A 42 -2.24 11.40 3.50
N TYR A 43 -1.05 11.23 2.92
CA TYR A 43 -0.86 10.27 1.82
C TYR A 43 -1.09 8.82 2.25
N PHE A 44 -0.68 8.49 3.47
CA PHE A 44 -0.79 7.13 4.00
C PHE A 44 -2.20 6.88 4.53
N GLU A 45 -2.80 7.88 5.17
CA GLU A 45 -4.20 7.84 5.57
C GLU A 45 -5.12 7.60 4.36
N VAL A 46 -4.92 8.35 3.28
CA VAL A 46 -5.65 8.16 2.02
C VAL A 46 -5.40 6.77 1.43
N PHE A 47 -4.16 6.29 1.46
CA PHE A 47 -3.85 4.93 1.04
C PHE A 47 -4.66 3.89 1.83
N VAL A 48 -4.63 3.94 3.17
CA VAL A 48 -5.37 3.01 4.04
C VAL A 48 -6.88 3.11 3.83
N ALA A 49 -7.41 4.32 3.64
CA ALA A 49 -8.83 4.53 3.32
C ALA A 49 -9.22 3.90 1.97
N ARG A 50 -8.38 4.05 0.94
CA ARG A 50 -8.59 3.45 -0.39
C ARG A 50 -8.60 1.92 -0.37
N LEU A 51 -7.91 1.30 0.59
CA LEU A 51 -7.98 -0.15 0.79
C LEU A 51 -9.34 -0.62 1.33
N LYS A 52 -10.30 0.30 1.56
CA LYS A 52 -11.57 0.04 2.25
C LYS A 52 -11.37 -0.59 3.64
N LEU A 53 -10.18 -0.39 4.21
CA LEU A 53 -9.86 -0.76 5.57
C LEU A 53 -10.29 0.33 6.56
N SER A 54 -10.79 1.46 6.07
CA SER A 54 -11.45 2.50 6.88
C SER A 54 -12.59 1.95 7.74
N ASP A 55 -13.29 0.91 7.24
CA ASP A 55 -14.39 0.27 7.94
C ASP A 55 -13.92 -0.71 9.03
N ALA A 56 -12.61 -0.99 9.11
CA ALA A 56 -12.06 -1.82 10.17
C ALA A 56 -11.89 -0.97 11.46
N PRO A 57 -12.67 -1.26 12.53
CA PRO A 57 -12.76 -0.38 13.69
C PRO A 57 -11.45 -0.27 14.48
N SER A 58 -10.57 -1.28 14.40
CA SER A 58 -9.30 -1.28 15.12
C SER A 58 -8.11 -0.94 14.23
N ALA A 59 -7.19 -0.13 14.76
CA ALA A 59 -5.91 0.17 14.13
C ALA A 59 -5.11 -1.12 13.85
N ILE A 60 -5.22 -2.12 14.72
CA ILE A 60 -4.60 -3.44 14.55
C ILE A 60 -5.14 -4.15 13.29
N ARG A 61 -6.47 -4.13 13.06
CA ARG A 61 -7.04 -4.75 11.84
C ARG A 61 -6.62 -4.02 10.57
N ARG A 62 -6.54 -2.68 10.63
CA ARG A 62 -6.00 -1.86 9.52
C ARG A 62 -4.54 -2.23 9.22
N PHE A 63 -3.71 -2.33 10.26
CA PHE A 63 -2.31 -2.74 10.14
C PHE A 63 -2.17 -4.14 9.53
N VAL A 64 -2.92 -5.13 10.05
CA VAL A 64 -2.92 -6.50 9.50
C VAL A 64 -3.36 -6.49 8.03
N GLY A 65 -4.42 -5.76 7.67
CA GLY A 65 -4.90 -5.66 6.30
C GLY A 65 -3.84 -5.09 5.35
N VAL A 66 -3.13 -4.04 5.76
CA VAL A 66 -2.02 -3.45 5.00
C VAL A 66 -0.88 -4.47 4.79
N LYS A 67 -0.49 -5.20 5.84
CA LYS A 67 0.56 -6.24 5.73
C LYS A 67 0.12 -7.39 4.83
N THR A 68 -1.10 -7.88 4.98
CA THR A 68 -1.64 -8.97 4.15
C THR A 68 -1.67 -8.58 2.68
N LEU A 69 -2.06 -7.36 2.36
CA LEU A 69 -2.02 -6.83 0.99
C LEU A 69 -0.59 -6.75 0.45
N ALA A 70 0.34 -6.24 1.26
CA ALA A 70 1.73 -6.12 0.84
C ALA A 70 2.36 -7.51 0.56
N ILE A 71 2.08 -8.51 1.41
CA ILE A 71 2.49 -9.90 1.22
C ILE A 71 1.87 -10.50 -0.05
N SER A 72 0.57 -10.27 -0.30
CA SER A 72 -0.08 -10.82 -1.50
C SER A 72 0.52 -10.22 -2.78
N LYS A 73 0.79 -8.92 -2.80
CA LYS A 73 1.44 -8.23 -3.93
C LYS A 73 2.90 -8.63 -4.13
N GLN A 74 3.64 -8.93 -3.05
CA GLN A 74 5.01 -9.44 -3.17
C GLN A 74 5.03 -10.87 -3.72
N LYS A 75 4.09 -11.73 -3.31
CA LYS A 75 3.99 -13.12 -3.78
C LYS A 75 3.49 -13.24 -5.22
N GLN A 76 2.62 -12.34 -5.66
CA GLN A 76 2.06 -12.38 -7.01
C GLN A 76 3.04 -11.82 -8.06
N GLY A 77 4.03 -11.00 -7.68
CA GLY A 77 4.61 -10.06 -8.64
C GLY A 77 3.62 -8.92 -8.86
N VAL A 78 4.11 -7.70 -9.05
CA VAL A 78 3.28 -6.50 -9.01
C VAL A 78 2.33 -6.47 -10.19
N PHE A 79 1.10 -6.97 -10.00
CA PHE A 79 0.03 -6.87 -10.99
C PHE A 79 -0.88 -5.66 -10.72
N GLU A 80 -1.01 -4.77 -11.70
CA GLU A 80 -1.98 -3.68 -11.76
C GLU A 80 -3.15 -4.14 -12.63
N ILE A 81 -4.35 -4.28 -12.06
CA ILE A 81 -5.56 -4.65 -12.80
C ILE A 81 -6.41 -3.39 -12.97
N THR A 82 -6.69 -3.01 -14.21
CA THR A 82 -7.51 -1.83 -14.52
C THR A 82 -9.00 -2.12 -14.35
N GLU A 83 -9.83 -1.08 -14.23
CA GLU A 83 -11.30 -1.19 -14.18
C GLU A 83 -11.91 -1.89 -15.41
N PHE A 84 -11.13 -2.04 -16.49
CA PHE A 84 -11.51 -2.70 -17.73
C PHE A 84 -11.02 -4.16 -17.84
N GLY A 85 -10.48 -4.74 -16.77
CA GLY A 85 -10.02 -6.15 -16.75
C GLY A 85 -8.56 -6.37 -17.16
N HIS A 86 -7.89 -5.37 -17.73
CA HIS A 86 -6.48 -5.50 -18.13
C HIS A 86 -5.56 -5.74 -16.93
N VAL A 87 -4.69 -6.75 -17.03
CA VAL A 87 -3.68 -7.08 -16.02
C VAL A 87 -2.31 -6.65 -16.53
N PHE A 88 -1.63 -5.79 -15.79
CA PHE A 88 -0.27 -5.31 -16.06
C PHE A 88 0.71 -5.87 -15.05
N SER A 89 1.87 -6.36 -15.47
CA SER A 89 3.03 -6.61 -14.61
C SER A 89 4.04 -5.48 -14.76
N GLY A 90 4.12 -4.60 -13.78
CA GLY A 90 4.85 -3.33 -13.93
C GLY A 90 4.22 -2.47 -15.05
N ASN A 91 4.99 -2.15 -16.09
CA ASN A 91 4.50 -1.40 -17.26
C ASN A 91 4.04 -2.30 -18.42
N ASN A 92 4.13 -3.63 -18.28
CA ASN A 92 3.83 -4.56 -19.35
C ASN A 92 2.42 -5.11 -19.19
N LEU A 93 1.56 -4.95 -20.20
CA LEU A 93 0.27 -5.63 -20.27
C LEU A 93 0.50 -7.13 -20.45
N ILE A 94 -0.11 -7.96 -19.59
CA ILE A 94 0.07 -9.41 -19.60
C ILE A 94 -1.23 -10.21 -19.76
N ALA A 95 -2.40 -9.61 -19.54
CA ALA A 95 -3.68 -10.25 -19.82
C ALA A 95 -4.81 -9.22 -20.02
N PHE A 96 -5.90 -9.65 -20.67
CA PHE A 96 -7.15 -8.93 -20.92
C PHE A 96 -8.35 -9.70 -20.37
#